data_AF-A0A7V9FQ59-F1
#
_entry.id   AF-A0A7V9FQ59-F1
#
_cell.length_a   1.000
_cell.length_b   1.000
_cell.length_c   1.000
_cell.angle_alpha   90.00
_cell.angle_beta   90.00
_cell.angle_gamma   90.00
#
_symmetry.space_group_name_H-M   'P 1'
#
loop_
_entity.id
_entity.type
_entity.pdbx_description
1 polymer ?
#
loop_
_entity_poly.entity_id
_entity_poly.type
_entity_poly.pdbx_seq_one_letter_code
_entity_poly.pdbx_strand_id
1 'polypeptide(L)' 'PDGRRLELEPGSRGQGFNSILRATHRQNFLVPPRAHRVLPLAELRA' A
#
# COMPACT_ATOMS: atom_id res chain seq x y z
N PRO A 1 -8.23 -3.28 -6.40
CA PRO A 1 -7.91 -1.90 -6.81
C PRO A 1 -6.91 -1.91 -7.97
N ASP A 2 -7.31 -1.39 -9.13
CA ASP A 2 -6.56 -1.39 -10.41
C ASP A 2 -5.27 -0.54 -10.41
N GLY A 3 -4.71 -0.19 -9.25
CA GLY A 3 -3.46 0.57 -9.12
C GLY A 3 -3.50 2.00 -9.69
N ARG A 4 -4.68 2.49 -10.12
CA ARG A 4 -4.83 3.83 -10.69
C ARG A 4 -4.54 4.90 -9.65
N ARG A 5 -3.80 5.93 -10.08
CA ARG A 5 -3.57 7.13 -9.28
C ARG A 5 -4.87 7.91 -9.15
N LEU A 6 -5.18 8.34 -7.93
CA LEU A 6 -6.30 9.25 -7.68
C LEU A 6 -5.89 10.68 -8.07
N GLU A 7 -6.80 11.42 -8.70
CA GLU A 7 -6.63 12.83 -9.05
C GLU A 7 -6.82 13.74 -7.83
N LEU A 8 -6.06 13.47 -6.77
CA LEU A 8 -6.09 14.22 -5.52
C LEU A 8 -4.70 14.74 -5.21
N GLU A 9 -4.60 16.04 -5.01
CA GLU A 9 -3.34 16.68 -4.62
C GLU A 9 -2.93 16.25 -3.20
N PRO A 10 -1.62 16.09 -2.91
CA PRO A 10 -1.09 15.78 -1.58
C PRO A 10 -1.65 16.71 -0.50
N GLY A 11 -2.18 16.14 0.59
CA GLY A 11 -2.75 16.92 1.70
C GLY A 11 -4.18 17.44 1.47
N SER A 12 -4.80 17.17 0.31
CA SER A 12 -6.18 17.58 0.08
C SER A 12 -7.16 16.84 1.01
N ARG A 13 -8.24 17.52 1.44
CA ARG A 13 -9.27 16.94 2.32
C ARG A 13 -9.89 15.65 1.73
N GLY A 14 -9.96 15.55 0.41
CA GLY A 14 -10.46 14.36 -0.30
C GLY A 14 -9.62 13.09 -0.06
N GLN A 15 -8.39 13.21 0.43
CA GLN A 15 -7.55 12.06 0.81
C GLN A 15 -7.91 11.47 2.18
N GLY A 16 -8.86 12.07 2.92
CA GLY A 16 -9.28 11.59 4.23
C GLY A 16 -8.13 11.57 5.23
N PHE A 17 -7.86 10.42 5.86
CA PHE A 17 -6.80 10.27 6.86
C PHE A 17 -5.40 10.60 6.33
N ASN A 18 -5.14 10.37 5.04
CA ASN A 18 -3.86 10.72 4.42
C ASN A 18 -3.66 12.23 4.24
N SER A 19 -4.69 13.06 4.45
CA SER A 19 -4.57 14.52 4.38
C SER A 19 -3.76 15.11 5.54
N ILE A 20 -3.71 14.42 6.69
CA ILE A 20 -2.97 14.85 7.89
C ILE A 20 -1.63 14.14 8.07
N LEU A 21 -1.39 13.07 7.30
CA LEU A 21 -0.15 12.31 7.37
C LEU A 21 0.87 12.82 6.37
N ARG A 22 2.12 12.93 6.80
CA ARG A 22 3.27 13.22 5.94
C ARG A 22 4.19 12.01 5.89
N ALA A 23 4.08 11.21 4.84
CA ALA A 23 5.05 10.16 4.56
C ALA A 23 6.33 10.80 4.01
N THR A 24 7.45 10.63 4.71
CA THR A 24 8.76 11.14 4.28
C THR A 24 9.40 10.27 3.22
N HIS A 25 9.05 8.98 3.21
CA HIS A 25 9.65 7.99 2.33
C HIS A 25 8.65 6.89 1.96
N ARG A 26 8.70 6.44 0.70
CA ARG A 26 7.90 5.32 0.19
C ARG A 26 8.84 4.17 -0.20
N GLN A 27 8.63 3.00 0.39
CA GLN A 27 9.31 1.77 0.01
C GLN A 27 8.31 0.81 -0.62
N ASN A 28 8.50 0.49 -1.89
CA ASN A 28 7.81 -0.64 -2.50
C ASN A 28 8.79 -1.79 -2.57
N PHE A 29 8.43 -2.90 -1.95
CA PHE A 29 9.19 -4.13 -2.05
C PHE A 29 8.60 -4.97 -3.19
N LEU A 30 9.48 -5.59 -3.98
CA LEU A 30 9.03 -6.65 -4.87
C LEU A 30 8.62 -7.82 -3.99
N VAL A 31 7.32 -7.99 -3.80
CA VAL A 31 6.82 -9.12 -3.04
C VAL A 31 6.89 -10.35 -3.96
N PRO A 32 7.69 -11.38 -3.62
CA PRO A 32 7.80 -12.55 -4.48
C PRO A 32 6.44 -13.26 -4.61
N PRO A 33 6.24 -14.04 -5.69
CA PRO A 33 5.06 -14.88 -5.85
C PRO A 33 4.82 -15.71 -4.60
N ARG A 34 3.55 -15.88 -4.20
CA ARG A 34 3.19 -16.56 -2.94
C ARG A 34 3.86 -17.93 -2.76
N ALA A 35 3.99 -18.69 -3.85
CA ALA A 35 4.64 -20.00 -3.88
C ALA A 35 6.12 -19.99 -3.44
N HIS A 36 6.82 -18.85 -3.59
CA HIS A 36 8.26 -18.72 -3.29
C HIS A 36 8.51 -17.91 -2.01
N ARG A 37 7.46 -17.54 -1.26
CA ARG A 37 7.61 -16.92 0.06
C ARG A 37 8.04 -17.99 1.07
N VAL A 38 8.87 -17.62 2.04
CA VAL A 38 9.30 -18.53 3.12
C VAL A 38 8.10 -19.05 3.96
N LEU A 39 7.00 -18.28 4.02
CA LEU A 39 5.76 -18.63 4.72
C LEU A 39 4.54 -18.43 3.81
N PRO A 40 4.26 -19.32 2.85
CA PRO A 40 3.19 -19.15 1.85
C PRO A 40 1.77 -19.07 2.43
N LEU A 41 1.54 -19.70 3.59
CA LEU A 41 0.21 -19.84 4.21
C LEU A 41 -0.01 -18.92 5.43
N ALA A 42 0.98 -18.13 5.84
CA ALA A 42 0.86 -17.26 7.02
C ALA A 42 -0.24 -16.19 6.87
N GLU A 43 -0.53 -15.79 5.63
CA GLU A 43 -1.59 -14.81 5.31
C GLU A 43 -3.01 -15.41 5.33
N LEU A 44 -3.17 -16.74 5.41
CA LEU A 44 -4.47 -17.43 5.34
C LEU A 44 -5.09 -17.76 6.70
N ARG A 45 -4.40 -17.48 7.80
CA ARG A 45 -5.00 -17.58 9.13
C ARG A 45 -5.70 -16.26 9.46
N ALA A 46 -7.02 -16.25 9.26
CA ALA A 46 -7.95 -15.28 9.82
C ALA A 46 -8.66 -15.89 11.04
#